data_AF-A0A820Q9T9-F1
#
_entry.id   AF-A0A820Q9T9-F1
#
_cell.length_a   1.000
_cell.length_b   1.000
_cell.length_c   1.000
_cell.angle_alpha   90.00
_cell.angle_beta   90.00
_cell.angle_gamma   90.00
#
_symmetry.space_group_name_H-M   'P 1'
#
loop_
_entity.id
_entity.type
_entity.pdbx_description
1 polymer ?
#
loop_
_entity_poly.entity_id
_entity_poly.type
_entity_poly.pdbx_seq_one_letter_code
_entity_poly.pdbx_strand_id
1 'polypeptide(L)'
;MFDFRSDCSFHVIDLVSLCIKHSNICSAMLQEMVDLLMQSKLKAIEPTVVYEPSQVIEAFMRCNSGQAMGKAVVRLTNSNESLCLNS
;
A
#
# COMPACT_ATOMS: atom_id res chain seq x y z
N MET A 1 13.45 28.67 12.43
CA MET A 1 12.11 29.29 12.43
C MET A 1 11.57 29.10 11.02
N PHE A 2 10.56 28.25 10.82
CA PHE A 2 9.98 28.02 9.49
C PHE A 2 9.18 29.27 9.10
N ASP A 3 9.53 29.88 7.98
CA ASP A 3 9.00 31.16 7.54
C ASP A 3 7.81 30.92 6.60
N PHE A 4 6.58 31.01 7.13
CA PHE A 4 5.33 30.81 6.37
C PHE A 4 5.00 32.02 5.47
N ARG A 5 5.96 32.52 4.68
CA ARG A 5 5.82 33.72 3.83
C ARG A 5 5.28 33.47 2.43
N SER A 6 4.81 32.26 2.15
CA SER A 6 4.19 31.90 0.87
C SER A 6 2.90 31.12 1.14
N ASP A 7 1.94 31.17 0.20
CA ASP A 7 0.65 30.48 0.20
C ASP A 7 0.83 28.94 0.24
N CYS A 8 1.40 28.45 1.33
CA CYS A 8 1.74 27.07 1.55
C CYS A 8 0.95 26.56 2.76
N SER A 9 0.39 25.37 2.61
CA SER A 9 -0.25 24.64 3.70
C SER A 9 0.65 23.51 4.19
N PHE A 10 0.64 23.28 5.50
CA PHE A 10 1.27 22.12 6.12
C PHE A 10 0.19 21.10 6.48
N HIS A 11 0.34 19.87 5.99
CA HIS A 11 -0.61 18.79 6.23
C HIS A 11 0.05 17.65 6.99
N VAL A 12 -0.57 17.22 8.08
CA VAL A 12 -0.20 15.99 8.82
C VAL A 12 -1.21 14.93 8.45
N ILE A 13 -0.73 13.81 7.92
CA ILE A 13 -1.60 12.71 7.46
C ILE A 13 -1.29 11.47 8.29
N ASP A 14 -2.27 11.06 9.10
CA ASP A 14 -2.29 9.75 9.75
C ASP A 14 -3.33 8.87 9.04
N LEU A 15 -2.84 7.97 8.20
CA LEU A 15 -3.68 7.08 7.41
C LEU A 15 -4.45 6.09 8.28
N VAL A 16 -3.91 5.69 9.44
CA VAL A 16 -4.58 4.73 10.34
C VAL A 16 -5.80 5.38 10.97
N SER A 17 -5.64 6.58 11.53
CA SER A 17 -6.77 7.34 12.08
C SER A 17 -7.82 7.65 11.01
N LEU A 18 -7.39 7.98 9.79
CA LEU A 18 -8.29 8.22 8.67
C LEU A 18 -9.16 6.98 8.37
N CYS A 19 -8.53 5.81 8.21
CA CYS A 19 -9.19 4.54 7.94
C CYS A 19 -10.22 4.14 9.01
N ILE A 20 -9.92 4.40 10.28
CA ILE A 20 -10.79 4.00 11.39
C ILE A 20 -11.94 4.99 11.62
N LYS A 21 -11.68 6.29 11.51
CA LYS A 21 -12.61 7.34 11.96
C LYS A 21 -13.41 7.99 10.82
N HIS A 22 -12.93 7.91 9.59
CA HIS A 22 -13.48 8.65 8.46
C HIS A 22 -13.69 7.74 7.25
N SER A 23 -14.52 6.69 7.42
CA SER A 23 -14.79 5.66 6.41
C SER A 23 -15.31 6.21 5.07
N ASN A 24 -16.02 7.35 5.09
CA ASN A 24 -16.47 8.04 3.90
C ASN A 24 -15.32 8.58 3.05
N ILE A 25 -14.29 9.16 3.70
CA ILE A 25 -13.10 9.66 3.00
C ILE A 25 -12.32 8.49 2.42
N CYS A 26 -12.14 7.41 3.18
CA CYS A 26 -11.46 6.21 2.68
C CYS A 26 -12.20 5.57 1.50
N SER A 27 -13.53 5.57 1.53
CA SER A 27 -14.34 5.07 0.41
C SER A 27 -14.12 5.91 -0.86
N ALA A 28 -14.08 7.24 -0.73
CA ALA A 28 -13.78 8.13 -1.84
C ALA A 28 -12.35 7.92 -2.39
N MET A 29 -11.35 7.77 -1.50
CA MET A 29 -9.97 7.46 -1.89
C MET A 29 -9.86 6.12 -2.62
N LEU A 30 -10.57 5.09 -2.15
CA LEU A 30 -10.60 3.78 -2.81
C LEU A 30 -11.23 3.87 -4.20
N GLN A 31 -12.29 4.65 -4.37
CA GLN A 31 -12.90 4.88 -5.68
C GLN A 31 -11.90 5.57 -6.63
N GLU A 32 -11.20 6.60 -6.16
CA GLU A 32 -10.16 7.26 -6.95
C GLU A 32 -9.04 6.29 -7.33
N MET A 33 -8.62 5.39 -6.43
CA MET A 33 -7.66 4.34 -6.74
C MET A 33 -8.14 3.41 -7.85
N VAL A 34 -9.42 3.00 -7.82
CA VAL A 34 -10.02 2.17 -8.89
C VAL A 34 -9.98 2.91 -10.22
N ASP A 35 -10.37 4.18 -10.25
CA ASP A 35 -10.36 4.98 -11.48
C ASP A 35 -8.95 5.11 -12.06
N LEU A 36 -7.94 5.30 -11.19
CA LEU A 36 -6.53 5.35 -11.61
C LEU A 36 -6.01 3.99 -12.10
N LEU A 37 -6.45 2.88 -11.49
CA LEU A 37 -6.15 1.53 -11.97
C LEU A 37 -6.75 1.28 -13.35
N MET A 38 -8.03 1.64 -13.55
CA MET A 38 -8.71 1.50 -14.85
C MET A 38 -8.04 2.33 -15.94
N GLN A 39 -7.52 3.51 -15.59
CA GLN A 39 -6.74 4.36 -16.49
C GLN A 39 -5.29 3.89 -16.69
N SER A 40 -4.89 2.76 -16.09
CA SER A 40 -3.51 2.25 -16.10
C SER A 40 -2.46 3.25 -15.57
N LYS A 41 -2.90 4.19 -14.72
CA LYS A 41 -2.03 5.19 -14.08
C LYS A 41 -1.35 4.64 -12.83
N LEU A 42 -1.92 3.61 -12.23
CA LEU A 42 -1.29 2.84 -11.16
C LEU A 42 -0.65 1.58 -11.74
N LYS A 43 0.61 1.34 -11.39
CA LYS A 43 1.37 0.14 -11.76
C LYS A 43 1.75 -0.63 -10.51
N ALA A 44 1.95 -1.94 -10.66
CA ALA A 44 2.52 -2.75 -9.60
C ALA A 44 3.90 -2.19 -9.19
N ILE A 45 4.22 -2.31 -7.90
CA ILE A 45 5.52 -1.90 -7.37
C ILE A 45 6.53 -2.99 -7.72
N GLU A 46 7.60 -2.59 -8.41
CA GLU A 46 8.69 -3.48 -8.78
C GLU A 46 10.01 -3.05 -8.13
N PRO A 47 10.87 -3.99 -7.69
CA PRO A 47 10.66 -5.43 -7.70
C PRO A 47 9.70 -5.89 -6.59
N THR A 48 8.79 -6.82 -6.89
CA THR A 48 8.09 -7.58 -5.84
C THR A 48 8.89 -8.83 -5.48
N VAL A 49 9.26 -8.98 -4.20
CA VAL A 49 9.90 -10.21 -3.71
C VAL A 49 8.94 -10.97 -2.80
N VAL A 50 8.67 -12.20 -3.22
CA VAL A 50 7.73 -13.10 -2.56
C VAL A 50 8.48 -14.04 -1.62
N TYR A 51 8.02 -14.12 -0.39
CA TYR A 51 8.51 -14.99 0.67
C TYR A 51 7.44 -16.02 1.02
N GLU A 52 7.86 -17.24 1.34
CA GLU A 52 6.95 -18.23 1.90
C GLU A 52 6.67 -17.95 3.40
N PRO A 53 5.59 -18.50 4.00
CA PRO A 53 5.26 -18.25 5.40
C PRO A 53 6.42 -18.55 6.37
N SER A 54 7.22 -19.58 6.09
CA SER A 54 8.40 -19.96 6.87
C SER A 54 9.51 -18.91 6.86
N GLN A 55 9.48 -17.97 5.91
CA GLN A 55 10.49 -16.93 5.72
C GLN A 55 10.04 -15.56 6.22
N VAL A 56 8.97 -15.47 7.02
CA VAL A 56 8.44 -14.20 7.53
C VAL A 56 9.49 -13.36 8.28
N ILE A 57 10.38 -14.02 9.04
CA ILE A 57 11.46 -13.34 9.76
C ILE A 57 12.48 -12.75 8.77
N GLU A 58 12.83 -13.49 7.72
CA GLU A 58 13.74 -13.03 6.67
C GLU A 58 13.15 -11.82 5.94
N ALA A 59 11.86 -11.88 5.58
CA ALA A 59 11.13 -10.79 4.95
C ALA A 59 11.16 -9.52 5.83
N PHE A 60 10.92 -9.67 7.13
CA PHE A 60 10.98 -8.57 8.09
C PHE A 60 12.38 -7.96 8.20
N MET A 61 13.41 -8.80 8.33
CA MET A 61 14.80 -8.35 8.45
C MET A 61 15.27 -7.58 7.21
N ARG A 62 14.85 -8.01 6.02
CA ARG A 62 15.16 -7.30 4.78
C ARG A 62 14.49 -5.92 4.73
N CYS A 63 13.23 -5.79 5.14
CA CYS A 63 12.57 -4.50 5.22
C CYS A 63 13.28 -3.55 6.20
N ASN A 64 13.76 -4.07 7.32
CA ASN A 64 14.45 -3.29 8.35
C ASN A 64 15.87 -2.84 7.93
N SER A 65 16.50 -3.50 6.97
CA SER A 65 17.86 -3.13 6.53
C SER A 65 17.91 -1.81 5.75
N GLY A 66 16.76 -1.29 5.31
CA GLY A 66 16.66 -0.10 4.47
C GLY A 66 17.19 -0.28 3.03
N GLN A 67 17.71 -1.48 2.70
CA GLN A 67 18.23 -1.81 1.36
C GLN A 67 17.18 -2.48 0.48
N ALA A 68 15.97 -2.71 1.00
CA ALA A 68 14.87 -3.27 0.24
C ALA A 68 14.36 -2.27 -0.81
N MET A 69 14.49 -2.63 -2.08
CA MET A 69 13.75 -1.97 -3.17
C MET A 69 12.42 -2.69 -3.41
N GLY A 70 11.39 -1.91 -3.72
CA GLY A 70 10.07 -2.42 -4.07
C GLY A 70 9.27 -2.96 -2.86
N LYS A 71 8.61 -4.10 -3.02
CA LYS A 71 7.68 -4.65 -2.03
C LYS A 71 8.06 -6.07 -1.63
N ALA A 72 8.20 -6.31 -0.32
CA ALA A 72 8.22 -7.66 0.23
C ALA A 72 6.79 -8.16 0.46
N VAL A 73 6.48 -9.36 -0.02
CA VAL A 73 5.16 -10.01 0.09
C VAL A 73 5.35 -11.38 0.70
N VAL A 74 4.63 -11.69 1.77
CA VAL A 74 4.58 -13.06 2.32
C VAL A 74 3.35 -13.74 1.72
N ARG A 75 3.58 -14.80 0.94
CA ARG A 75 2.50 -15.63 0.40
C ARG A 75 1.90 -16.41 1.56
N LEU A 76 0.59 -16.31 1.74
CA LEU A 76 -0.14 -17.18 2.67
C LEU A 76 -0.69 -18.37 1.88
N THR A 77 -0.34 -19.58 2.26
CA THR A 77 -0.90 -20.81 1.67
C THR A 77 -2.33 -21.02 2.17
N ASN A 78 -3.27 -20.36 1.52
CA ASN A 78 -4.67 -20.76 1.49
C ASN A 78 -5.03 -21.03 0.02
N SER A 79 -4.59 -22.17 -0.49
CA SER A 79 -5.14 -22.75 -1.71
C SER A 79 -6.61 -23.04 -1.49
N ASN A 80 -7.47 -22.07 -1.81
CA ASN A 80 -8.79 -22.32 -2.35
C ASN A 80 -8.88 -21.57 -3.68
N GLU A 81 -8.80 -22.35 -4.76
CA GLU A 81 -9.27 -22.05 -6.10
C GLU A 81 -10.71 -21.50 -6.06
N SER A 82 -10.93 -20.21 -5.76
CA SER A 82 -12.29 -19.62 -5.76
C SER A 82 -12.30 -18.09 -5.83
N LEU A 83 -11.43 -17.49 -6.63
CA LEU A 83 -11.76 -16.19 -7.23
C LEU A 83 -11.68 -16.37 -8.74
N CYS A 84 -12.70 -17.04 -9.27
CA CYS A 84 -13.03 -16.99 -10.68
C CYS A 84 -13.17 -15.52 -11.08
N LEU A 85 -12.12 -14.95 -11.66
CA LEU A 85 -12.20 -13.75 -12.50
C LEU A 85 -12.92 -14.16 -13.78
N ASN A 86 -14.22 -14.41 -13.68
CA ASN A 86 -15.15 -14.53 -14.79
C ASN A 86 -16.53 -14.11 -14.27
N SER A 87 -16.87 -12.85 -14.48
CA SER A 87 -18.23 -12.32 -14.59
C SER A 87 -18.15 -11.06 -15.44
#